data_AF-A0A1G2YA53-F1
#
_entry.id   AF-A0A1G2YA53-F1
#
_cell.length_a   1.000
_cell.length_b   1.000
_cell.length_c   1.000
_cell.angle_alpha   90.00
_cell.angle_beta   90.00
_cell.angle_gamma   90.00
#
_symmetry.space_group_name_H-M   'P 1'
#
loop_
_entity.id
_entity.type
_entity.pdbx_description
1 polymer ?
#
loop_
_entity_poly.entity_id
_entity_poly.type
_entity_poly.pdbx_seq_one_letter_code
_entity_poly.pdbx_strand_id
1 'polypeptide(L)'
;MTTKSTKTVKSEPFHDEKQSRGRAVLGRLYWMFLGNILLIATAISIYNNPKGIGWADAFYLFIISSLIYIRYTDIKHWGGLTSTGEPASMRDWRNYSVLLVIIAMAVLITAHVPGLAD
;
A
#
# COMPACT_ATOMS: atom_id res chain seq x y z
N MET A 1 32.12 42.97 30.76
CA MET A 1 32.98 42.18 29.87
C MET A 1 32.29 40.84 29.64
N THR A 2 31.89 40.61 28.40
CA THR A 2 31.05 39.52 27.87
C THR A 2 31.83 38.22 27.71
N THR A 3 31.20 37.07 27.98
CA THR A 3 31.32 35.86 27.13
C THR A 3 30.14 34.91 27.37
N LYS A 4 29.21 34.86 26.41
CA LYS A 4 28.23 33.77 26.26
C LYS A 4 28.98 32.58 25.67
N SER A 5 28.96 31.43 26.37
CA SER A 5 29.52 30.18 25.85
C SER A 5 28.48 29.50 24.96
N THR A 6 28.68 29.66 23.65
CA THR A 6 27.98 29.00 22.56
C THR A 6 28.27 27.49 22.62
N LYS A 7 27.33 26.69 23.13
CA LYS A 7 27.38 25.24 22.94
C LYS A 7 27.08 24.94 21.48
N THR A 8 28.08 24.35 20.85
CA THR A 8 28.14 23.80 19.51
C THR A 8 26.90 22.98 19.16
N VAL A 9 26.04 23.55 18.31
CA VAL A 9 25.01 22.80 17.59
C VAL A 9 25.74 21.86 16.64
N LYS A 10 25.80 20.58 17.01
CA LYS A 10 26.27 19.50 16.15
C LYS A 10 25.34 19.47 14.93
N SER A 11 25.84 19.92 13.78
CA SER A 11 25.13 19.83 12.51
C SER A 11 25.01 18.36 12.10
N GLU A 12 23.92 17.72 12.51
CA GLU A 12 23.49 16.43 11.99
C GLU A 12 23.09 16.58 10.50
N PRO A 13 23.36 15.58 9.65
CA PRO A 13 23.23 15.71 8.20
C PRO A 13 21.78 15.99 7.78
N PHE A 14 21.57 17.12 7.11
CA PHE A 14 20.27 17.67 6.69
C PHE A 14 19.52 16.85 5.60
N HIS A 15 19.98 15.64 5.28
CA HIS A 15 19.55 14.87 4.11
C HIS A 15 18.51 13.76 4.37
N ASP A 16 18.25 13.36 5.61
CA ASP A 16 17.38 12.18 5.88
C ASP A 16 15.91 12.52 6.16
N GLU A 17 15.60 13.71 6.66
CA GLU A 17 14.25 14.04 7.13
C GLU A 17 13.25 14.34 5.99
N LYS A 18 13.70 15.02 4.93
CA LYS A 18 12.83 15.33 3.77
C LYS A 18 12.54 14.10 2.91
N GLN A 19 13.54 13.24 2.72
CA GLN A 19 13.42 12.08 1.86
C GLN A 19 12.55 10.97 2.48
N SER A 20 12.64 10.77 3.79
CA SER A 20 11.73 9.88 4.54
C SER A 20 10.27 10.34 4.48
N ARG A 21 10.01 11.65 4.63
CA ARG A 21 8.66 12.24 4.49
C ARG A 21 8.10 12.09 3.09
N GLY A 22 8.91 12.32 2.04
CA GLY A 22 8.48 12.13 0.65
C GLY A 22 8.11 10.68 0.33
N ARG A 23 8.91 9.73 0.79
CA ARG A 23 8.65 8.29 0.60
C ARG A 23 7.38 7.84 1.32
N ALA A 24 7.12 8.36 2.53
CA ALA A 24 5.89 8.12 3.27
C ALA A 24 4.65 8.65 2.51
N VAL A 25 4.73 9.84 1.92
CA VAL A 25 3.63 10.40 1.13
C VAL A 25 3.38 9.61 -0.16
N LEU A 26 4.45 9.19 -0.85
CA LEU A 26 4.32 8.35 -2.05
C LEU A 26 3.73 6.96 -1.72
N GLY A 27 4.16 6.33 -0.62
CA GLY A 27 3.56 5.10 -0.13
C GLY A 27 2.07 5.28 0.18
N ARG A 28 1.69 6.45 0.75
CA ARG A 28 0.30 6.82 1.00
C ARG A 28 -0.53 7.00 -0.27
N LEU A 29 0.01 7.70 -1.27
CA LEU A 29 -0.64 7.87 -2.57
C LEU A 29 -0.79 6.55 -3.31
N TYR A 30 0.22 5.68 -3.21
CA TYR A 30 0.20 4.36 -3.82
C TYR A 30 -0.93 3.50 -3.27
N TRP A 31 -1.05 3.34 -1.95
CA TRP A 31 -2.11 2.48 -1.40
C TRP A 31 -3.52 3.10 -1.54
N MET A 32 -3.66 4.43 -1.48
CA MET A 32 -4.98 5.07 -1.61
C MET A 32 -5.50 5.09 -3.04
N PHE A 33 -4.64 5.41 -4.01
CA PHE A 33 -5.07 5.62 -5.40
C PHE A 33 -4.59 4.52 -6.30
N LEU A 34 -3.27 4.34 -6.41
CA LEU A 34 -2.70 3.51 -7.46
C LEU A 34 -3.14 2.05 -7.31
N GLY A 35 -3.10 1.53 -6.09
CA GLY A 35 -3.57 0.21 -5.73
C GLY A 35 -5.02 -0.08 -6.07
N ASN A 36 -5.93 0.78 -5.61
CA ASN A 36 -7.37 0.61 -5.83
C ASN A 36 -7.73 0.74 -7.32
N ILE A 37 -7.10 1.67 -8.05
CA ILE A 37 -7.30 1.84 -9.50
C ILE A 37 -6.82 0.59 -10.25
N LEU A 38 -5.63 0.08 -9.92
CA LEU A 38 -5.09 -1.14 -10.52
C LEU A 38 -5.98 -2.35 -10.23
N LEU A 39 -6.50 -2.49 -9.00
CA LEU A 39 -7.45 -3.53 -8.60
C LEU A 39 -8.73 -3.50 -9.43
N ILE A 40 -9.33 -2.32 -9.61
CA ILE A 40 -10.54 -2.16 -10.42
C ILE A 40 -10.25 -2.47 -11.89
N ALA A 41 -9.17 -1.93 -12.44
CA ALA A 41 -8.80 -2.15 -13.85
C ALA A 41 -8.54 -3.62 -14.17
N THR A 42 -7.85 -4.33 -13.27
CA THR A 42 -7.58 -5.77 -13.42
C THR A 42 -8.84 -6.61 -13.20
N ALA A 43 -9.71 -6.26 -12.25
CA ALA A 43 -11.00 -6.92 -12.08
C ALA A 43 -11.88 -6.79 -13.35
N ILE A 44 -11.93 -5.60 -13.96
CA ILE A 44 -12.62 -5.38 -15.24
C ILE A 44 -11.98 -6.21 -16.37
N SER A 45 -10.65 -6.30 -16.41
CA SER A 45 -9.95 -7.09 -17.43
C SER A 45 -10.24 -8.58 -17.31
N ILE A 46 -10.32 -9.11 -16.08
CA ILE A 46 -10.67 -10.50 -15.80
C ILE A 46 -12.12 -10.76 -16.23
N TYR A 47 -13.04 -9.85 -15.88
CA TYR A 47 -14.46 -9.97 -16.25
C TYR A 47 -14.70 -9.93 -17.77
N ASN A 48 -13.94 -9.10 -18.50
CA ASN A 48 -14.07 -8.97 -19.95
C ASN A 48 -13.43 -10.13 -20.72
N ASN A 49 -12.52 -10.90 -20.11
CA ASN A 49 -11.87 -12.05 -20.75
C ASN A 49 -11.77 -13.23 -19.77
N PRO A 50 -12.88 -13.93 -19.48
CA PRO A 50 -12.93 -15.03 -18.52
C PRO A 50 -12.28 -16.33 -19.03
N LYS A 51 -11.29 -16.25 -19.93
CA LYS A 51 -10.65 -17.43 -20.55
C LYS A 51 -9.64 -18.09 -19.59
N GLY A 52 -10.15 -18.71 -18.53
CA GLY A 52 -9.36 -19.46 -17.54
C GLY A 52 -8.29 -18.62 -16.82
N ILE A 53 -7.49 -19.30 -16.00
CA ILE A 53 -6.37 -18.68 -15.27
C ILE A 53 -5.30 -18.24 -16.27
N GLY A 54 -5.05 -16.94 -16.36
CA GLY A 54 -4.11 -16.32 -17.28
C GLY A 54 -3.14 -15.34 -16.62
N TRP A 55 -2.43 -14.59 -17.45
CA TRP A 55 -1.47 -13.57 -16.99
C TRP A 55 -2.13 -12.45 -16.19
N ALA A 56 -3.42 -12.18 -16.42
CA ALA A 56 -4.19 -11.19 -15.68
C ALA A 56 -4.32 -11.59 -14.19
N ASP A 57 -4.53 -12.88 -13.89
CA ASP A 57 -4.62 -13.40 -12.52
C ASP A 57 -3.29 -13.29 -11.78
N ALA A 58 -2.19 -13.63 -12.45
CA ALA A 58 -0.85 -13.47 -11.89
C ALA A 58 -0.55 -12.00 -11.59
N PHE A 59 -0.93 -11.09 -12.51
CA PHE A 59 -0.75 -9.66 -12.32
C PHE A 59 -1.65 -9.11 -11.19
N TYR A 60 -2.88 -9.59 -11.08
CA TYR A 60 -3.81 -9.28 -10.00
C TYR A 60 -3.23 -9.64 -8.63
N LEU A 61 -2.76 -10.89 -8.47
CA LEU A 61 -2.11 -11.36 -7.25
C LEU A 61 -0.82 -10.60 -6.94
N PHE A 62 -0.06 -10.22 -7.96
CA PHE A 62 1.14 -9.40 -7.81
C PHE A 62 0.81 -8.01 -7.25
N ILE A 63 -0.22 -7.34 -7.77
CA ILE A 63 -0.68 -6.04 -7.28
C ILE A 63 -1.11 -6.13 -5.81
N ILE A 64 -1.86 -7.16 -5.44
CA ILE A 64 -2.29 -7.36 -4.04
C ILE A 64 -1.07 -7.53 -3.13
N SER A 65 -0.12 -8.38 -3.54
CA SER A 65 1.09 -8.66 -2.77
C SER A 65 1.96 -7.41 -2.61
N SER A 66 2.13 -6.65 -3.70
CA SER A 66 2.91 -5.40 -3.67
C SER A 66 2.27 -4.37 -2.75
N LEU A 67 0.93 -4.28 -2.75
CA LEU A 67 0.19 -3.34 -1.93
C LEU A 67 0.29 -3.66 -0.44
N ILE A 68 0.17 -4.95 -0.09
CA ILE A 68 0.38 -5.44 1.27
C ILE A 68 1.81 -5.13 1.74
N TYR A 69 2.81 -5.39 0.89
CA TYR A 69 4.21 -5.14 1.20
C TYR A 69 4.51 -3.65 1.39
N ILE A 70 4.07 -2.79 0.47
CA ILE A 70 4.27 -1.34 0.56
C ILE A 70 3.60 -0.82 1.84
N ARG A 71 2.38 -1.25 2.15
CA ARG A 71 1.69 -0.83 3.38
C ARG A 71 2.40 -1.31 4.65
N TYR A 72 2.97 -2.52 4.63
CA TYR A 72 3.81 -3.01 5.72
C TYR A 72 5.05 -2.12 5.92
N THR A 73 5.73 -1.77 4.83
CA THR A 73 6.93 -0.93 4.89
C THR A 73 6.61 0.49 5.37
N ASP A 74 5.48 1.06 4.94
CA ASP A 74 4.99 2.38 5.36
C ASP A 74 4.73 2.41 6.88
N ILE A 75 4.01 1.42 7.41
CA ILE A 75 3.71 1.35 8.86
C ILE A 75 4.97 1.06 9.67
N LYS A 76 5.81 0.10 9.25
CA LYS A 76 6.96 -0.34 10.03
C LYS A 76 8.13 0.66 10.06
N HIS A 77 8.41 1.30 8.93
CA HIS A 77 9.63 2.09 8.76
C HIS A 77 9.37 3.60 8.65
N TRP A 78 8.18 4.03 8.24
CA TRP A 78 7.90 5.43 7.90
C TRP A 78 6.84 6.09 8.79
N GLY A 79 6.46 5.44 9.89
CA GLY A 79 5.43 5.97 10.80
C GLY A 79 4.09 6.11 10.09
N GLY A 80 3.69 5.07 9.35
CA GLY A 80 2.49 5.03 8.54
C GLY A 80 1.26 5.55 9.29
N LEU A 81 0.45 6.37 8.61
CA LEU A 81 -0.81 6.88 9.13
C LEU A 81 -1.99 6.15 8.48
N THR A 82 -3.12 6.12 9.17
CA THR A 82 -4.42 5.71 8.64
C THR A 82 -4.89 6.72 7.60
N SER A 83 -5.98 6.39 6.89
CA SER A 83 -6.63 7.32 5.97
C SER A 83 -7.15 8.60 6.64
N THR A 84 -7.38 8.56 7.95
CA THR A 84 -7.82 9.69 8.78
C THR A 84 -6.66 10.49 9.36
N GLY A 85 -5.42 10.09 9.11
CA GLY A 85 -4.22 10.78 9.60
C GLY A 85 -3.76 10.35 11.00
N GLU A 86 -4.36 9.31 11.59
CA GLU A 86 -3.93 8.75 12.88
C GLU A 86 -2.77 7.76 12.72
N PRO A 87 -1.90 7.54 13.72
CA PRO A 87 -0.87 6.52 13.68
C PRO A 87 -1.45 5.13 13.39
N ALA A 88 -1.06 4.52 12.27
CA ALA A 88 -1.54 3.20 11.92
C ALA A 88 -0.74 2.12 12.66
N SER A 89 -1.44 1.15 13.25
CA SER A 89 -0.82 0.04 13.94
C SER A 89 -0.62 -1.17 13.03
N MET A 90 0.23 -2.12 13.45
CA MET A 90 0.35 -3.42 12.77
C MET A 90 -0.93 -4.25 12.81
N ARG A 91 -1.83 -3.98 13.77
CA ARG A 91 -3.16 -4.59 13.79
C ARG A 91 -4.02 -4.08 12.63
N ASP A 92 -3.93 -2.79 12.32
CA ASP A 92 -4.65 -2.17 11.20
C ASP A 92 -4.14 -2.71 9.88
N TRP A 93 -2.83 -2.86 9.73
CA TRP A 93 -2.24 -3.55 8.57
C TRP A 93 -2.79 -4.97 8.41
N ARG A 94 -2.77 -5.78 9.48
CA ARG A 94 -3.23 -7.17 9.39
C ARG A 94 -4.71 -7.25 9.01
N ASN A 95 -5.56 -6.43 9.64
CA ASN A 95 -6.98 -6.39 9.34
C ASN A 95 -7.23 -5.96 7.89
N TYR A 96 -6.52 -4.93 7.43
CA TYR A 96 -6.60 -4.45 6.06
C TYR A 96 -6.14 -5.52 5.05
N SER A 97 -4.99 -6.14 5.29
CA SER A 97 -4.43 -7.18 4.41
C SER A 97 -5.32 -8.42 4.34
N VAL A 98 -5.88 -8.87 5.47
CA VAL A 98 -6.82 -10.00 5.49
C VAL A 98 -8.08 -9.66 4.70
N LEU A 99 -8.67 -8.48 4.94
CA LEU A 99 -9.85 -8.04 4.19
C LEU A 99 -9.58 -7.94 2.69
N LEU A 100 -8.43 -7.37 2.32
CA LEU A 100 -8.00 -7.24 0.93
C LEU A 100 -7.87 -8.60 0.24
N VAL A 101 -7.22 -9.58 0.90
CA VAL A 101 -7.07 -10.93 0.37
C VAL A 101 -8.42 -11.63 0.25
N ILE A 102 -9.31 -11.50 1.23
CA ILE A 102 -10.65 -12.08 1.17
C ILE A 102 -11.43 -11.53 -0.03
N ILE A 103 -11.47 -10.20 -0.20
CA ILE A 103 -12.16 -9.57 -1.32
C ILE A 103 -11.53 -9.99 -2.65
N ALA A 104 -10.20 -10.02 -2.72
CA ALA A 104 -9.49 -10.42 -3.93
C ALA A 104 -9.78 -11.87 -4.34
N MET A 105 -9.77 -12.79 -3.39
CA MET A 105 -10.12 -14.19 -3.64
C MET A 105 -11.59 -14.32 -4.05
N ALA A 106 -12.50 -13.56 -3.44
CA ALA A 106 -13.89 -13.54 -3.84
C ALA A 106 -14.04 -13.11 -5.31
N VAL A 107 -13.35 -12.05 -5.75
CA VAL A 107 -13.34 -11.59 -7.15
C VAL A 107 -12.83 -12.69 -8.10
N LEU A 108 -11.69 -13.32 -7.78
CA LEU A 108 -11.12 -14.40 -8.60
C LEU A 108 -12.07 -15.59 -8.71
N ILE A 109 -12.71 -15.99 -7.61
CA ILE A 109 -13.67 -17.09 -7.59
C ILE A 109 -14.88 -16.71 -8.45
N THR A 110 -15.49 -15.54 -8.25
CA THR A 110 -16.65 -15.11 -9.04
C THR A 110 -16.35 -15.04 -10.53
N ALA A 111 -15.13 -14.66 -10.91
CA ALA A 111 -14.73 -14.58 -12.30
C ALA A 111 -14.52 -15.95 -12.98
N HIS A 112 -14.17 -16.99 -12.21
CA HIS A 112 -13.79 -18.29 -12.74
C HIS A 112 -14.81 -19.40 -12.45
N VAL A 113 -15.81 -19.15 -11.63
CA VAL A 113 -16.90 -20.10 -11.38
C VAL A 113 -17.99 -19.89 -12.44
N PRO A 114 -18.16 -20.83 -13.40
CA PRO A 114 -19.25 -20.76 -14.36
C PRO A 114 -20.59 -20.81 -13.63
N GLY A 115 -21.49 -19.85 -13.90
CA GLY A 115 -22.79 -19.68 -13.23
C GLY A 115 -22.89 -18.55 -12.20
N LEU A 116 -21.80 -17.85 -11.86
CA LEU A 116 -21.81 -16.67 -10.97
C LEU A 116 -21.56 -15.33 -11.69
N ALA A 117 -21.05 -15.37 -12.92
CA ALA A 117 -20.73 -14.21 -13.74
C ALA A 117 -21.69 -14.03 -14.93
N ASP A 118 -22.71 -14.90 -15.04
CA ASP A 118 -23.73 -14.93 -16.10
C ASP A 118 -24.98 -14.11 -15.71
#